data_AF-A0A816XV64-F1
#
_entry.id   AF-A0A816XV64-F1
#
_cell.length_a   1.000
_cell.length_b   1.000
_cell.length_c   1.000
_cell.angle_alpha   90.00
_cell.angle_beta   90.00
_cell.angle_gamma   90.00
#
_symmetry.space_group_name_H-M   'P 1'
#
loop_
_entity.id
_entity.type
_entity.pdbx_description
1 polymer ?
#
loop_
_entity_poly.entity_id
_entity_poly.type
_entity_poly.pdbx_seq_one_letter_code
_entity_poly.pdbx_strand_id
1 'polypeptide(L)'
;MIAGRRTQLLIDSGASLTLINLHFFLQLSKYYRKKVRLPPSNLCLQLADRSQLYVKYALSLPITISNSTRMHRVYVVPKLWRSCIIGNDLIHKHNLQIDGGRQYAYFKTKYIHTRVQQERKEKVSNDNKYILLANERIKISPFHAFNI
;
A
#
# COMPACT_ATOMS: atom_id res chain seq x y z
N MET A 1 -0.88 -8.75 9.61
CA MET A 1 -1.99 -8.85 10.59
C MET A 1 -3.00 -7.75 10.30
N ILE A 2 -4.30 -8.03 10.40
CA ILE A 2 -5.37 -7.04 10.18
C ILE A 2 -6.28 -7.09 11.40
N ALA A 3 -6.53 -5.94 12.04
CA ALA A 3 -7.43 -5.86 13.19
C ALA A 3 -7.08 -6.85 14.32
N GLY A 4 -5.78 -7.06 14.56
CA GLY A 4 -5.29 -8.01 15.56
C GLY A 4 -5.30 -9.49 15.14
N ARG A 5 -5.76 -9.81 13.92
CA ARG A 5 -5.77 -11.18 13.39
C ARG A 5 -4.67 -11.45 12.36
N ARG A 6 -3.93 -12.54 12.57
CA ARG A 6 -2.99 -13.04 11.56
C ARG A 6 -3.76 -13.56 10.35
N THR A 7 -3.26 -13.24 9.16
CA THR A 7 -3.83 -13.66 7.89
C THR A 7 -2.76 -13.55 6.82
N GLN A 8 -2.87 -14.37 5.78
CA GLN A 8 -2.03 -14.26 4.60
C GLN A 8 -2.52 -13.08 3.74
N LEU A 9 -1.57 -12.26 3.30
CA LEU A 9 -1.81 -11.11 2.44
C LEU A 9 -1.29 -11.43 1.05
N LEU A 10 -2.09 -11.17 0.02
CA LEU A 10 -1.58 -11.05 -1.34
C LEU A 10 -1.30 -9.57 -1.60
N ILE A 11 -0.06 -9.22 -1.93
CA ILE A 11 0.27 -7.86 -2.40
C ILE A 11 0.13 -7.86 -3.92
N ASP A 12 -0.77 -7.02 -4.44
CA ASP A 12 -1.14 -7.03 -5.85
C ASP A 12 -1.15 -5.59 -6.39
N SER A 13 -0.13 -5.24 -7.17
CA SER A 13 -0.03 -3.94 -7.82
C SER A 13 -1.00 -3.77 -9.00
N GLY A 14 -1.66 -4.84 -9.43
CA GLY A 14 -2.77 -4.77 -10.40
C GLY A 14 -4.11 -4.44 -9.73
N ALA A 15 -4.23 -4.61 -8.41
CA ALA A 15 -5.44 -4.29 -7.67
C ALA A 15 -5.48 -2.80 -7.27
N SER A 16 -6.52 -2.08 -7.69
CA SER A 16 -6.68 -0.66 -7.33
C SER A 16 -7.00 -0.45 -5.86
N LEU A 17 -7.76 -1.36 -5.24
CA LEU A 17 -8.25 -1.24 -3.86
C LEU A 17 -7.80 -2.39 -2.97
N THR A 18 -7.69 -2.11 -1.69
CA THR A 18 -7.40 -3.12 -0.66
C THR A 18 -8.69 -3.82 -0.24
N LEU A 19 -8.72 -5.14 -0.41
CA LEU A 19 -9.89 -5.99 -0.25
C LEU A 19 -9.68 -7.03 0.85
N ILE A 20 -10.77 -7.41 1.52
CA ILE A 20 -10.84 -8.60 2.36
C ILE A 20 -12.05 -9.45 1.99
N ASN A 21 -11.95 -10.76 2.17
CA ASN A 21 -13.10 -11.63 1.91
C ASN A 21 -14.10 -11.61 3.07
N LEU A 22 -15.35 -12.00 2.79
CA LEU A 22 -16.41 -12.00 3.80
C LEU A 22 -16.12 -12.98 4.95
N HIS A 23 -15.51 -14.13 4.66
CA HIS A 23 -15.17 -15.12 5.69
C HIS A 23 -14.20 -14.52 6.74
N PHE A 24 -13.13 -13.86 6.29
CA PHE A 24 -12.18 -13.17 7.16
C PHE A 24 -12.85 -12.02 7.91
N PHE A 25 -13.70 -11.25 7.26
CA PHE A 25 -14.49 -10.19 7.91
C PHE A 25 -15.34 -10.73 9.07
N LEU A 26 -16.00 -11.88 8.90
CA LEU A 26 -16.84 -12.48 9.93
C LEU A 26 -16.03 -12.94 11.14
N GLN A 27 -14.74 -13.21 10.98
CA GLN A 27 -13.84 -13.54 12.08
C GLN A 27 -13.40 -12.31 12.90
N LEU A 28 -13.53 -11.09 12.35
CA LEU A 28 -13.15 -9.88 13.08
C LEU A 28 -14.00 -9.69 14.36
N SER A 29 -13.44 -8.98 15.34
CA SER A 29 -14.14 -8.69 16.58
C SER A 29 -15.45 -7.92 16.32
N LYS A 30 -16.42 -8.06 17.23
CA LYS A 30 -17.72 -7.37 17.15
C LYS A 30 -17.55 -5.85 16.99
N TYR A 31 -16.50 -5.27 17.57
CA TYR A 31 -16.16 -3.85 17.45
C TYR A 31 -16.00 -3.41 15.98
N TYR A 32 -15.21 -4.13 15.18
CA TYR A 32 -14.99 -3.75 13.78
C TYR A 32 -16.23 -4.03 12.92
N ARG A 33 -16.90 -5.17 13.15
CA ARG A 33 -18.10 -5.55 12.39
C ARG A 33 -19.25 -4.54 12.56
N LYS A 34 -19.36 -3.89 13.73
CA LYS A 34 -20.34 -2.82 13.97
C LYS A 34 -20.03 -1.49 13.28
N LYS A 35 -18.80 -1.29 12.81
CA LYS A 35 -18.34 -0.03 12.19
C LYS A 35 -18.38 -0.06 10.66
N VAL A 36 -18.97 -1.09 10.07
CA VAL A 36 -19.13 -1.17 8.62
C VAL A 36 -20.01 -0.04 8.11
N ARG A 37 -19.70 0.40 6.90
CA ARG A 37 -20.49 1.32 6.11
C ARG A 37 -20.84 0.66 4.78
N LEU A 38 -21.89 1.16 4.14
CA LEU A 38 -22.13 0.84 2.74
C LEU A 38 -20.96 1.36 1.88
N PRO A 39 -20.60 0.65 0.80
CA PRO A 39 -19.63 1.18 -0.16
C PRO A 39 -20.19 2.45 -0.85
N PRO A 40 -19.32 3.26 -1.47
CA PRO A 40 -19.77 4.37 -2.32
C PRO A 40 -20.67 3.85 -3.44
N SER A 41 -21.73 4.57 -3.77
CA SER A 41 -22.73 4.16 -4.77
C SER A 41 -22.17 4.02 -6.19
N ASN A 42 -21.11 4.77 -6.50
CA ASN A 42 -20.41 4.75 -7.78
C ASN A 42 -19.20 3.80 -7.82
N LEU A 43 -19.01 2.97 -6.80
CA LEU A 43 -17.90 2.01 -6.79
C LEU A 43 -18.22 0.81 -7.69
N CYS A 44 -17.49 0.68 -8.79
CA CYS A 44 -17.48 -0.51 -9.64
C CYS A 44 -16.10 -1.17 -9.57
N LEU A 45 -16.05 -2.44 -9.17
CA LEU A 45 -14.83 -3.23 -9.20
C LEU A 45 -14.92 -4.26 -10.32
N GLN A 46 -13.88 -4.33 -11.13
CA GLN A 46 -13.80 -5.21 -12.28
C GLN A 46 -12.54 -6.07 -12.19
N LEU A 47 -12.69 -7.36 -12.47
CA LEU A 47 -11.58 -8.31 -12.59
C LEU A 47 -10.91 -8.18 -13.97
N ALA A 48 -9.77 -8.84 -14.12
CA ALA A 48 -9.02 -8.87 -15.38
C ALA A 48 -9.84 -9.45 -16.55
N ASP A 49 -10.75 -10.40 -16.27
CA ASP A 49 -11.68 -10.99 -17.25
C ASP A 49 -12.91 -10.12 -17.54
N ARG A 50 -12.93 -8.88 -17.05
CA ARG A 50 -14.03 -7.91 -17.15
C ARG A 50 -15.27 -8.25 -16.33
N SER A 51 -15.29 -9.35 -15.58
CA SER A 51 -16.39 -9.64 -14.66
C SER A 51 -16.40 -8.66 -13.48
N GLN A 52 -17.59 -8.43 -12.92
CA GLN A 52 -17.77 -7.47 -11.83
C GLN A 52 -17.68 -8.14 -10.46
N LEU A 53 -17.03 -7.45 -9.52
CA LEU A 53 -17.02 -7.81 -8.11
C LEU A 53 -18.03 -6.97 -7.33
N TYR A 54 -18.94 -7.66 -6.64
CA TYR A 54 -19.83 -7.04 -5.68
C TYR A 54 -19.11 -6.74 -4.36
N VAL A 55 -19.15 -5.48 -3.94
CA VAL A 55 -18.63 -5.03 -2.64
C VAL A 55 -19.79 -4.93 -1.65
N LYS A 56 -19.69 -5.65 -0.54
CA LYS A 56 -20.74 -5.69 0.48
C LYS A 56 -20.61 -4.54 1.49
N TYR A 57 -19.39 -4.29 1.95
CA TYR A 57 -19.12 -3.31 3.02
C TYR A 57 -17.82 -2.56 2.77
N ALA A 58 -17.69 -1.41 3.42
CA ALA A 58 -16.43 -0.69 3.58
C ALA A 58 -16.19 -0.36 5.06
N LEU A 59 -14.95 -0.46 5.52
CA LEU A 59 -14.59 -0.13 6.89
C LEU A 59 -13.10 0.20 7.03
N SER A 60 -12.73 1.01 8.02
CA SER A 60 -11.34 1.30 8.34
C SER A 60 -10.80 0.27 9.34
N LEU A 61 -9.73 -0.43 8.97
CA LEU A 61 -9.05 -1.41 9.82
C LEU A 61 -7.58 -1.03 10.06
N PRO A 62 -7.02 -1.35 11.23
CA PRO A 62 -5.57 -1.29 11.42
C PRO A 62 -4.94 -2.48 10.68
N ILE A 63 -4.00 -2.19 9.79
CA ILE A 63 -3.21 -3.16 9.05
C ILE A 63 -1.78 -3.07 9.54
N THR A 64 -1.30 -4.16 10.11
CA THR A 64 0.06 -4.32 10.59
C THR A 64 0.84 -5.16 9.59
N ILE A 65 1.86 -4.56 8.99
CA ILE A 65 2.84 -5.24 8.16
C ILE A 65 4.19 -5.06 8.85
N SER A 66 4.91 -6.17 9.04
CA SER A 66 6.13 -6.19 9.84
C SER A 66 5.82 -5.70 11.24
N ASN A 67 6.42 -4.59 11.69
CA ASN A 67 6.20 -4.03 13.03
C ASN A 67 5.47 -2.68 13.01
N SER A 68 4.87 -2.30 11.88
CA SER A 68 4.24 -0.99 11.72
C SER A 68 2.76 -1.13 11.36
N THR A 69 1.92 -0.35 12.04
CA THR A 69 0.47 -0.39 11.89
C THR A 69 -0.04 0.90 11.24
N ARG A 70 -0.95 0.76 10.28
CA ARG A 70 -1.61 1.87 9.59
C ARG A 70 -3.11 1.64 9.54
N MET A 71 -3.88 2.68 9.85
CA MET A 71 -5.32 2.67 9.63
C MET A 71 -5.60 2.86 8.14
N HIS A 72 -6.29 1.90 7.53
CA HIS A 72 -6.60 1.93 6.11
C HIS A 72 -8.05 1.51 5.85
N ARG A 73 -8.68 2.08 4.83
CA ARG A 73 -10.03 1.71 4.41
C ARG A 73 -9.95 0.43 3.59
N VAL A 74 -10.68 -0.59 3.97
CA VAL A 74 -10.77 -1.84 3.21
C VAL A 74 -12.20 -2.09 2.76
N TYR A 75 -12.33 -2.88 1.70
CA TYR A 75 -13.62 -3.26 1.13
C TYR A 75 -13.85 -4.76 1.29
N VAL A 76 -15.06 -5.13 1.71
CA VAL A 76 -15.44 -6.53 1.94
C VAL A 76 -16.09 -7.09 0.68
N VAL A 77 -15.48 -8.09 0.07
CA VAL A 77 -15.96 -8.75 -1.14
C VAL A 77 -16.33 -10.21 -0.81
N PRO A 78 -17.60 -10.63 -0.99
CA PRO A 78 -18.03 -11.97 -0.59
C PRO A 78 -17.29 -13.12 -1.26
N LYS A 79 -17.05 -13.04 -2.57
CA LYS A 79 -16.46 -14.11 -3.38
C LYS A 79 -14.98 -13.88 -3.69
N LEU A 80 -14.23 -13.33 -2.73
CA LEU A 80 -12.79 -13.12 -2.88
C LEU A 80 -12.02 -14.36 -2.44
N TRP A 81 -11.26 -14.96 -3.36
CA TRP A 81 -10.48 -16.19 -3.11
C TRP A 81 -9.50 -16.01 -1.95
N ARG A 82 -8.76 -14.90 -1.94
CA ARG A 82 -7.77 -14.59 -0.90
C ARG A 82 -8.45 -13.92 0.29
N SER A 83 -7.97 -14.22 1.50
CA SER A 83 -8.44 -13.56 2.73
C SER A 83 -8.24 -12.05 2.70
N CYS A 84 -7.12 -11.59 2.12
CA CYS A 84 -6.84 -10.18 1.90
C CYS A 84 -5.98 -9.99 0.64
N ILE A 85 -6.34 -8.97 -0.14
CA ILE A 85 -5.54 -8.40 -1.22
C ILE A 85 -5.18 -6.97 -0.84
N ILE A 86 -3.90 -6.65 -0.86
CA ILE A 86 -3.36 -5.31 -0.65
C ILE A 86 -3.22 -4.66 -2.02
N GLY A 87 -4.01 -3.62 -2.26
CA GLY A 87 -4.01 -2.88 -3.51
C GLY A 87 -3.14 -1.63 -3.47
N ASN A 88 -3.09 -0.94 -4.62
CA ASN A 88 -2.35 0.28 -4.84
C ASN A 88 -2.78 1.43 -3.93
N ASP A 89 -4.05 1.49 -3.53
CA ASP A 89 -4.55 2.47 -2.57
C ASP A 89 -3.77 2.46 -1.25
N LEU A 90 -3.46 1.28 -0.70
CA LEU A 90 -2.67 1.13 0.50
C LEU A 90 -1.19 1.34 0.23
N ILE A 91 -0.69 0.78 -0.87
CA ILE A 91 0.72 0.88 -1.26
C ILE A 91 1.14 2.35 -1.36
N HIS A 92 0.40 3.15 -2.12
CA HIS A 92 0.71 4.56 -2.32
C HIS A 92 0.42 5.40 -1.07
N LYS A 93 -0.74 5.21 -0.43
CA LYS A 93 -1.13 6.03 0.73
C LYS A 93 -0.17 5.88 1.91
N HIS A 94 0.30 4.66 2.15
CA HIS A 94 1.14 4.36 3.31
C HIS A 94 2.59 4.09 2.95
N ASN A 95 2.98 4.32 1.69
CA ASN A 95 4.33 4.13 1.18
C ASN A 95 4.86 2.72 1.50
N LEU A 96 4.04 1.70 1.22
CA LEU A 96 4.43 0.30 1.38
C LEU A 96 5.53 -0.02 0.37
N GLN A 97 6.65 -0.52 0.85
CA GLN A 97 7.77 -0.97 0.04
C GLN A 97 7.80 -2.49 0.03
N ILE A 98 8.17 -3.05 -1.11
CA ILE A 98 8.37 -4.48 -1.31
C ILE A 98 9.84 -4.65 -1.70
N ASP A 99 10.62 -5.26 -0.82
CA ASP A 99 12.00 -5.65 -1.09
C ASP A 99 11.99 -7.08 -1.59
N GLY A 100 12.09 -7.26 -2.91
CA GLY A 100 12.12 -8.57 -3.55
C GLY A 100 13.39 -9.36 -3.25
N GLY A 101 14.51 -8.69 -3.00
CA GLY A 101 15.78 -9.34 -2.66
C GLY A 101 15.73 -9.97 -1.27
N ARG A 102 15.03 -9.34 -0.33
CA ARG A 102 14.84 -9.84 1.05
C ARG A 102 13.48 -10.52 1.28
N GLN A 103 12.63 -10.58 0.25
CA GLN A 103 11.25 -11.06 0.32
C GLN A 103 10.45 -10.44 1.47
N TYR A 104 10.59 -9.13 1.67
CA TYR A 104 10.02 -8.42 2.82
C TYR A 104 9.17 -7.21 2.41
N ALA A 105 8.09 -6.95 3.15
CA ALA A 105 7.25 -5.77 2.93
C ALA A 105 7.23 -4.88 4.18
N TYR A 106 7.30 -3.56 4.02
CA TYR A 106 7.32 -2.63 5.15
C TYR A 106 6.83 -1.23 4.77
N PHE A 107 6.24 -0.53 5.73
CA PHE A 107 5.86 0.87 5.55
C PHE A 107 7.08 1.78 5.70
N LYS A 108 7.47 2.48 4.63
CA LYS A 108 8.57 3.44 4.68
C LYS A 108 8.09 4.76 5.28
N THR A 109 8.70 5.18 6.38
CA THR A 109 8.46 6.49 7.00
C THR A 109 8.90 7.59 6.01
N LYS A 110 8.00 8.55 5.74
CA LYS A 110 8.38 9.76 5.02
C LYS A 110 9.19 10.62 6.01
N TYR A 111 10.49 10.77 5.78
CA TYR A 111 11.25 11.83 6.44
C TYR A 111 10.72 13.17 5.92
N ILE A 112 10.00 13.90 6.75
CA ILE A 112 9.67 15.29 6.47
C ILE A 112 10.96 16.05 6.80
N HIS A 113 11.69 16.51 5.77
CA HIS A 113 12.66 17.56 5.97
C HIS A 113 11.86 18.80 6.40
N THR A 114 11.82 19.08 7.69
CA THR A 114 11.38 20.37 8.21
C THR A 114 12.43 21.39 7.77
N ARG A 115 12.31 21.91 6.55
CA ARG A 115 12.96 23.17 6.20
C ARG A 115 12.32 24.22 7.08
N VAL A 116 13.03 24.60 8.15
CA VAL A 116 12.82 25.87 8.85
C VAL A 116 13.05 26.96 7.81
N GLN A 117 12.00 27.35 7.09
CA GLN A 117 11.98 28.57 6.30
C GLN A 117 11.62 29.70 7.26
N GLN A 118 12.61 30.14 8.02
CA GLN A 118 12.61 31.46 8.61
C GLN A 118 13.49 32.33 7.71
N GLU A 119 12.80 33.19 6.95
CA GLU A 119 13.28 34.45 6.37
C GLU A 119 14.54 34.45 5.49
N ARG A 120 14.33 34.57 4.18
CA ARG A 120 14.75 35.79 3.45
C ARG A 120 14.15 35.82 2.06
N LYS A 121 13.40 36.89 1.81
CA LYS A 121 13.13 37.41 0.46
C LYS A 121 14.47 37.56 -0.25
N GLU A 122 14.65 36.94 -1.41
CA GLU A 122 15.10 37.65 -2.61
C GLU A 122 15.12 36.73 -3.84
N LYS A 123 14.86 37.38 -4.97
CA LYS A 123 14.68 36.92 -6.34
C LYS A 123 15.78 35.98 -6.87
N VAL A 124 15.41 35.26 -7.93
CA VAL A 124 16.16 35.03 -9.20
C VAL A 124 16.36 33.55 -9.57
N SER A 125 15.79 33.25 -10.75
CA SER A 125 16.07 32.28 -11.81
C SER A 125 16.23 30.77 -11.53
N ASN A 126 15.52 30.02 -12.39
CA ASN A 126 15.79 28.68 -12.85
C ASN A 126 17.28 28.32 -12.88
N ASP A 127 17.62 27.22 -12.18
CA ASP A 127 18.50 26.16 -12.65
C ASP A 127 18.51 25.04 -11.59
N ASN A 128 17.55 24.12 -11.66
CA ASN A 128 17.57 22.95 -10.77
C ASN A 128 18.59 21.93 -11.29
N LYS A 129 19.83 22.18 -10.87
CA LYS A 129 20.95 21.26 -10.84
C LYS A 129 20.57 20.04 -10.00
N TYR A 130 20.31 18.89 -10.64
CA TYR A 130 20.14 17.63 -9.93
C TYR A 130 21.49 17.20 -9.34
N ILE A 131 21.61 17.22 -8.01
CA ILE A 131 22.75 16.64 -7.31
C ILE A 131 22.36 15.21 -6.90
N LEU A 132 22.91 14.22 -7.61
CA LEU A 132 22.92 12.82 -7.20
C LEU A 132 23.85 12.65 -6.00
N LEU A 133 23.29 12.54 -4.79
CA LEU A 133 24.04 12.08 -3.62
C LEU A 133 24.08 10.55 -3.60
N ALA A 134 24.91 9.99 -4.48
CA ALA A 134 25.33 8.59 -4.40
C ALA A 134 26.66 8.53 -3.63
N ASN A 135 26.60 8.52 -2.30
CA ASN A 135 27.77 8.24 -1.46
C ASN A 135 27.90 6.74 -1.21
N GLU A 136 28.02 5.97 -2.29
CA GLU A 136 28.70 4.67 -2.33
C GLU A 136 28.76 4.20 -3.79
N ARG A 137 29.89 4.49 -4.46
CA ARG A 137 30.19 3.93 -5.77
C ARG A 137 30.68 2.49 -5.57
N ILE A 138 29.79 1.52 -5.65
CA ILE A 138 30.22 0.14 -5.90
C ILE A 138 30.62 0.05 -7.38
N LYS A 139 31.90 -0.17 -7.62
CA LYS A 139 32.47 -0.39 -8.96
C LYS A 139 32.15 -1.83 -9.37
N ILE A 140 31.05 -2.03 -10.10
CA ILE A 140 30.73 -3.33 -10.70
C ILE A 140 31.60 -3.47 -11.96
N SER A 141 32.45 -4.50 -11.99
CA SER A 141 33.32 -4.80 -13.15
C SER A 141 32.46 -5.25 -14.35
N PRO A 142 32.80 -4.89 -15.60
CA PRO A 142 31.94 -5.13 -16.75
C PRO A 142 32.15 -6.54 -17.27
N PHE A 143 31.58 -7.56 -16.63
CA PHE A 143 31.42 -8.86 -17.27
C PHE A 143 30.08 -9.47 -16.88
N HIS A 144 29.33 -9.84 -17.93
CA HIS A 144 28.04 -10.54 -17.94
C HIS A 144 26.79 -9.65 -18.03
N ALA A 145 26.79 -8.75 -19.01
CA ALA A 145 25.64 -8.68 -19.91
C ALA A 145 25.93 -9.65 -21.06
N PHE A 146 25.51 -10.91 -20.91
CA PHE A 146 25.33 -11.81 -22.03
C PHE A 146 23.84 -12.12 -22.13
N ASN A 147 23.29 -11.81 -23.30
CA ASN A 147 21.99 -12.27 -23.79
C ASN A 147 21.88 -13.79 -23.58
N ILE A 148 20.77 -14.23 -22.98
CA ILE A 148 19.87 -15.29 -23.49
C ILE A 148 18.46 -14.94 -23.06
#